data_AF-A0AAN9T7V5-F1
#
_entry.id   AF-A0AAN9T7V5-F1
#
_cell.length_a   1.000
_cell.length_b   1.000
_cell.length_c   1.000
_cell.angle_alpha   90.00
_cell.angle_beta   90.00
_cell.angle_gamma   90.00
#
_symmetry.space_group_name_H-M   'P 1'
#
loop_
_entity.id
_entity.type
_entity.pdbx_description
1 polymer ?
#
loop_
_entity_poly.entity_id
_entity_poly.type
_entity_poly.pdbx_seq_one_letter_code
_entity_poly.pdbx_strand_id
1 'polypeptide(L)'
;MTVTKSVSDFFKDQKLLITGASGFMGKVLIWKLLYSCPEVDTIYVLLRPKYGKPVETRLEEMLKTRIFNTFWSENPKLLKKIVPICGDVANTDLGLSPEGKKKLTDNVTVVFHVAATLKLDANLKDAVNMNTEGTWRLLHLSCEMKNLVAFVHTSTAYCHCDVPIMEERVYKPPEDPKNVMNLVHWMDRDILADITEKVISPHPNTYTFSKRLAEKLVADFYPQLPVAIARPSIVIPSYQEPMPGWVDNLNGPVGIMIGAGKGVIRTMLCNPDYNAEVIPVDLAINGLLAIAWKTGTTDPKNRPNEVPVYNLTQSDMNPMKWGEVVEKGKIIAHEYPFEMTLWYPGGNIRSNKLMHNIIVLLFHWIPAYFIDFIMLIVGQKRFMVRIQQKIHDGLRVLQYFTTHQWKFRNTKLLELRESMLKSDKEKFSLAMECIDPDSYMIDCVLGARHYCMKEDPASIPRCRRNIKILYVVDRIAAFMCYILVGWLIIRSTEFILRFFELYRSYTSQNLKTSS
;
A
#
# COMPACT_ATOMS: atom_id res chain seq x y z
N MET A 1 9.90 34.13 12.60
CA MET A 1 11.34 33.86 12.51
C MET A 1 11.56 32.98 11.28
N THR A 2 12.29 33.48 10.30
CA THR A 2 12.68 32.75 9.09
C THR A 2 13.57 31.58 9.47
N VAL A 3 13.18 30.35 9.10
CA VAL A 3 14.05 29.18 9.25
C VAL A 3 15.21 29.38 8.27
N THR A 4 16.40 29.65 8.80
CA THR A 4 17.59 29.99 7.97
C THR A 4 18.38 28.76 7.53
N LYS A 5 18.11 27.57 8.08
CA LYS A 5 18.79 26.33 7.73
C LYS A 5 18.00 25.57 6.67
N SER A 6 18.67 25.16 5.59
CA SER A 6 18.06 24.28 4.58
C SER A 6 17.70 22.90 5.18
N VAL A 7 16.86 22.14 4.49
CA VAL A 7 16.53 20.76 4.89
C VAL A 7 17.80 19.91 4.94
N SER A 8 18.70 20.07 3.97
CA SER A 8 19.99 19.36 3.93
C SER A 8 20.89 19.73 5.11
N ASP A 9 20.99 21.02 5.45
CA ASP A 9 21.82 21.50 6.56
C ASP A 9 21.32 21.04 7.92
N PHE A 10 20.01 20.85 8.07
CA PHE A 10 19.44 20.30 9.31
C PHE A 10 19.92 18.87 9.58
N PHE A 11 20.08 18.06 8.54
CA PHE A 11 20.54 16.67 8.66
C PHE A 11 22.05 16.52 8.81
N LYS A 12 22.82 17.61 8.63
CA LYS A 12 24.26 17.61 8.87
C LYS A 12 24.57 17.20 10.31
N ASP A 13 25.51 16.27 10.45
CA ASP A 13 25.97 15.70 11.73
C ASP A 13 24.87 15.02 12.59
N GLN A 14 23.66 14.86 12.05
CA GLN A 14 22.57 14.18 12.75
C GLN A 14 22.81 12.67 12.78
N LYS A 15 22.35 12.05 13.87
CA LYS A 15 22.34 10.61 14.10
C LYS A 15 20.92 10.10 14.15
N LEU A 16 20.53 9.34 13.12
CA LEU A 16 19.14 8.98 12.85
C LEU A 16 18.84 7.56 13.34
N LEU A 17 17.63 7.33 13.84
CA LEU A 17 17.07 5.98 14.00
C LEU A 17 15.92 5.79 13.03
N ILE A 18 16.01 4.79 12.15
CA ILE A 18 14.95 4.41 11.21
C ILE A 18 14.44 3.02 11.57
N THR A 19 13.16 2.94 11.94
CA THR A 19 12.45 1.65 12.01
C THR A 19 11.76 1.36 10.68
N GLY A 20 11.62 0.09 10.31
CA GLY A 20 11.04 -0.27 9.02
C GLY A 20 11.99 -0.02 7.83
N ALA A 21 13.29 0.18 8.10
CA ALA A 21 14.35 0.46 7.13
C ALA A 21 14.41 -0.52 5.95
N SER A 22 14.16 -1.81 6.19
CA SER A 22 14.17 -2.84 5.14
C SER A 22 12.88 -2.91 4.30
N GLY A 23 11.88 -2.08 4.61
CA GLY A 23 10.64 -1.95 3.85
C GLY A 23 10.76 -0.96 2.69
N PHE A 24 9.71 -0.88 1.87
CA PHE A 24 9.66 -0.05 0.65
C PHE A 24 10.03 1.41 0.92
N MET A 25 9.25 2.11 1.77
CA MET A 25 9.52 3.49 2.15
C MET A 25 10.88 3.64 2.87
N GLY A 26 11.23 2.70 3.76
CA GLY A 26 12.48 2.75 4.52
C GLY A 26 13.73 2.77 3.63
N LYS A 27 13.75 1.98 2.55
CA LYS A 27 14.86 1.97 1.59
C LYS A 27 14.98 3.30 0.84
N VAL A 28 13.86 3.86 0.40
CA VAL A 28 13.84 5.17 -0.29
C VAL A 28 14.26 6.29 0.66
N LEU A 29 13.84 6.23 1.93
CA LEU A 29 14.27 7.18 2.96
C LEU A 29 15.79 7.16 3.15
N ILE A 30 16.37 5.97 3.30
CA ILE A 30 17.83 5.81 3.44
C ILE A 30 18.55 6.30 2.18
N TRP A 31 18.05 5.92 1.00
CA TRP A 31 18.61 6.36 -0.27
C TRP A 31 18.61 7.89 -0.37
N LYS A 32 17.46 8.52 -0.07
CA LYS A 32 17.30 9.98 -0.17
C LYS A 32 18.17 10.71 0.84
N LEU A 33 18.26 10.22 2.08
CA LEU A 33 19.16 10.77 3.10
C LEU A 33 20.61 10.74 2.65
N LEU A 34 21.10 9.60 2.15
CA LEU A 34 22.49 9.49 1.72
C LEU A 34 22.77 10.30 0.44
N TYR A 35 21.79 10.42 -0.46
CA TYR A 35 21.95 11.11 -1.75
C TYR A 35 21.86 12.63 -1.58
N SER A 36 20.85 13.09 -0.83
CA SER A 36 20.53 14.51 -0.66
C SER A 36 21.13 15.13 0.60
N CYS A 37 21.43 14.34 1.64
CA CYS A 37 22.03 14.82 2.89
C CYS A 37 23.32 14.05 3.20
N PRO A 38 24.34 14.10 2.32
CA PRO A 38 25.54 13.27 2.46
C PRO A 38 26.34 13.56 3.72
N GLU A 39 26.12 14.69 4.41
CA GLU A 39 26.75 15.08 5.68
C GLU A 39 26.04 14.52 6.93
N VAL A 40 25.00 13.70 6.77
CA VAL A 40 24.43 12.94 7.90
C VAL A 40 25.53 12.10 8.57
N ASP A 41 25.58 12.04 9.91
CA ASP A 41 26.66 11.32 10.59
C ASP A 41 26.42 9.81 10.54
N THR A 42 25.34 9.34 11.17
CA THR A 42 25.02 7.93 11.31
C THR A 42 23.53 7.67 11.09
N ILE A 43 23.20 6.58 10.40
CA ILE A 43 21.83 6.09 10.21
C ILE A 43 21.72 4.72 10.87
N TYR A 44 21.21 4.68 12.10
CA TYR A 44 20.85 3.45 12.78
C TYR A 44 19.58 2.86 12.16
N VAL A 45 19.65 1.59 11.73
CA VAL A 45 18.51 0.89 11.15
C VAL A 45 18.09 -0.26 12.05
N LEU A 46 16.87 -0.19 12.60
CA LEU A 46 16.33 -1.27 13.42
C LEU A 46 15.93 -2.44 12.52
N LEU A 47 16.64 -3.56 12.65
CA LEU A 47 16.45 -4.76 11.84
C LEU A 47 16.17 -5.97 12.73
N ARG A 48 15.22 -6.78 12.29
CA ARG A 48 14.86 -8.04 12.93
C ARG A 48 15.77 -9.17 12.45
N PRO A 49 16.22 -10.09 13.30
CA PRO A 49 16.75 -11.37 12.82
C PRO A 49 15.71 -12.10 11.96
N LYS A 50 16.13 -12.84 10.93
CA LYS A 50 15.19 -13.61 10.09
C LYS A 50 15.82 -14.92 9.64
N TYR A 51 15.14 -16.04 9.89
CA TYR A 51 15.59 -17.39 9.49
C TYR A 51 17.03 -17.72 9.90
N GLY A 52 17.41 -17.38 11.14
CA GLY A 52 18.77 -17.61 11.64
C GLY A 52 19.84 -16.67 11.06
N LYS A 53 19.48 -15.72 10.19
CA LYS A 53 20.43 -14.72 9.67
C LYS A 53 20.59 -13.55 10.66
N PRO A 54 21.84 -13.17 10.97
CA PRO A 54 22.13 -11.98 11.77
C PRO A 54 21.79 -10.70 10.99
N VAL A 55 21.68 -9.58 11.70
CA VAL A 55 21.17 -8.32 11.12
C VAL A 55 22.14 -7.67 10.15
N GLU A 56 23.44 -7.95 10.30
CA GLU A 56 24.52 -7.54 9.41
C GLU A 56 24.34 -8.16 8.02
N THR A 57 24.11 -9.47 7.95
CA THR A 57 23.82 -10.16 6.68
C THR A 57 22.54 -9.62 6.04
N ARG A 58 21.51 -9.32 6.85
CA ARG A 58 20.28 -8.70 6.33
C ARG A 58 20.52 -7.30 5.74
N LEU A 59 21.39 -6.52 6.38
CA LEU A 59 21.79 -5.21 5.86
C LEU A 59 22.55 -5.37 4.54
N GLU A 60 23.52 -6.28 4.46
CA GLU A 60 24.25 -6.55 3.21
C GLU A 60 23.31 -6.96 2.06
N GLU A 61 22.34 -7.84 2.32
CA GLU A 61 21.33 -8.22 1.33
C GLU A 61 20.49 -7.02 0.86
N MET A 62 20.14 -6.12 1.80
CA MET A 62 19.44 -4.88 1.45
C MET A 62 20.29 -3.98 0.57
N LEU A 63 21.58 -3.82 0.88
CA LEU A 63 22.52 -2.98 0.13
C LEU A 63 22.88 -3.55 -1.25
N LYS A 64 22.64 -4.84 -1.49
CA LYS A 64 22.80 -5.48 -2.82
C LYS A 64 21.58 -5.27 -3.74
N THR A 65 20.50 -4.66 -3.24
CA THR A 65 19.32 -4.38 -4.06
C THR A 65 19.57 -3.26 -5.06
N ARG A 66 18.85 -3.24 -6.18
CA ARG A 66 19.11 -2.32 -7.31
C ARG A 66 19.14 -0.84 -6.93
N ILE A 67 18.31 -0.42 -5.97
CA ILE A 67 18.29 0.96 -5.44
C ILE A 67 19.66 1.39 -4.87
N PHE A 68 20.46 0.44 -4.40
CA PHE A 68 21.79 0.68 -3.82
C PHE A 68 22.97 0.28 -4.74
N ASN A 69 22.74 -0.10 -6.00
CA ASN A 69 23.82 -0.70 -6.82
C ASN A 69 24.63 0.29 -7.68
N THR A 70 24.04 1.35 -8.26
CA THR A 70 24.76 2.17 -9.27
C THR A 70 25.42 3.42 -8.70
N PHE A 71 24.69 4.29 -8.00
CA PHE A 71 25.27 5.53 -7.45
C PHE A 71 26.31 5.27 -6.33
N TRP A 72 26.15 4.15 -5.63
CA TRP A 72 26.89 3.88 -4.39
C TRP A 72 28.20 3.12 -4.62
N SER A 73 28.38 2.49 -5.77
CA SER A 73 29.68 1.94 -6.16
C SER A 73 30.73 3.03 -6.26
N GLU A 74 30.33 4.25 -6.62
CA GLU A 74 31.19 5.43 -6.69
C GLU A 74 31.36 6.12 -5.33
N ASN A 75 30.43 5.90 -4.39
CA ASN A 75 30.42 6.52 -3.06
C ASN A 75 30.28 5.50 -1.90
N PRO A 76 31.11 4.44 -1.84
CA PRO A 76 30.93 3.35 -0.87
C PRO A 76 31.09 3.79 0.59
N LYS A 77 31.76 4.93 0.82
CA LYS A 77 31.91 5.53 2.15
C LYS A 77 30.58 5.97 2.75
N LEU A 78 29.61 6.38 1.93
CA LEU A 78 28.28 6.81 2.41
C LEU A 78 27.49 5.62 2.96
N LEU A 79 27.63 4.42 2.37
CA LEU A 79 26.95 3.21 2.86
C LEU A 79 27.43 2.79 4.25
N LYS A 80 28.69 3.11 4.62
CA LYS A 80 29.24 2.81 5.96
C LYS A 80 28.55 3.58 7.08
N LYS A 81 27.77 4.62 6.76
CA LYS A 81 26.96 5.37 7.72
C LYS A 81 25.74 4.59 8.20
N ILE A 82 25.35 3.53 7.48
CA ILE A 82 24.22 2.68 7.87
C ILE A 82 24.69 1.64 8.89
N VAL A 83 24.18 1.73 10.10
CA VAL A 83 24.56 0.86 11.21
C VAL A 83 23.35 0.02 11.62
N PRO A 84 23.40 -1.32 11.49
CA PRO A 84 22.28 -2.17 11.88
C PRO A 84 22.19 -2.24 13.40
N ILE A 85 20.96 -2.19 13.92
CA ILE A 85 20.63 -2.44 15.33
C ILE A 85 19.68 -3.61 15.37
N CYS A 86 20.05 -4.65 16.10
CA CYS A 86 19.20 -5.82 16.30
C CYS A 86 18.02 -5.46 17.21
N GLY A 87 16.80 -5.65 16.70
CA GLY A 87 15.59 -5.48 17.47
C GLY A 87 14.31 -5.64 16.64
N ASP A 88 13.18 -5.76 17.34
CA ASP A 88 11.84 -5.84 16.79
C ASP A 88 10.89 -4.97 17.61
N VAL A 89 10.15 -4.08 16.95
CA VAL A 89 9.13 -3.22 17.58
C VAL A 89 8.02 -4.03 18.27
N ALA A 90 7.80 -5.27 17.85
CA ALA A 90 6.82 -6.18 18.44
C ALA A 90 7.27 -6.82 19.77
N ASN A 91 8.54 -6.66 20.15
CA ASN A 91 9.10 -7.23 21.38
C ASN A 91 9.19 -6.17 22.49
N THR A 92 9.10 -6.60 23.74
CA THR A 92 9.41 -5.78 24.92
C THR A 92 10.77 -5.10 24.76
N ASP A 93 10.87 -3.83 25.14
CA ASP A 93 12.06 -2.99 24.95
C ASP A 93 12.64 -3.00 23.53
N LEU A 94 11.76 -3.20 22.54
CA LEU A 94 12.11 -3.34 21.12
C LEU A 94 13.07 -4.51 20.83
N GLY A 95 13.23 -5.46 21.76
CA GLY A 95 14.20 -6.55 21.67
C GLY A 95 15.67 -6.07 21.62
N LEU A 96 15.96 -4.89 22.14
CA LEU A 96 17.31 -4.32 22.17
C LEU A 96 18.16 -4.97 23.25
N SER A 97 19.46 -5.11 22.98
CA SER A 97 20.44 -5.37 24.05
C SER A 97 20.64 -4.11 24.91
N PRO A 98 21.14 -4.24 26.15
CA PRO A 98 21.49 -3.08 26.97
C PRO A 98 22.43 -2.10 26.27
N GLU A 99 23.41 -2.61 25.52
CA GLU A 99 24.36 -1.82 24.74
C GLU A 99 23.66 -1.12 23.56
N GLY A 100 22.76 -1.83 22.87
CA GLY A 100 21.95 -1.25 21.80
C GLY A 100 21.06 -0.12 22.30
N LYS A 101 20.37 -0.33 23.42
CA LYS A 101 19.54 0.69 24.08
C LYS A 101 20.38 1.91 24.48
N LYS A 102 21.52 1.70 25.13
CA LYS A 102 22.44 2.79 25.51
C LYS A 102 22.96 3.55 24.29
N LYS A 103 23.37 2.83 23.24
CA LYS A 103 23.86 3.42 22.00
C LYS A 103 22.81 4.34 21.37
N LEU A 104 21.55 3.91 21.32
CA LEU A 104 20.46 4.71 20.77
C LEU A 104 20.14 5.93 21.65
N THR A 105 19.98 5.74 22.96
CA THR A 105 19.65 6.83 23.91
C THR A 105 20.73 7.91 24.02
N ASP A 106 22.00 7.53 23.93
CA ASP A 106 23.13 8.47 23.99
C ASP A 106 23.33 9.26 22.69
N ASN A 107 22.99 8.69 21.52
CA ASN A 107 23.42 9.22 20.23
C ASN A 107 22.28 9.75 19.34
N VAL A 108 21.08 9.18 19.40
CA VAL A 108 20.02 9.50 18.43
C VAL A 108 19.49 10.91 18.63
N THR A 109 19.30 11.61 17.51
CA THR A 109 18.84 13.00 17.42
C THR A 109 17.57 13.12 16.60
N VAL A 110 17.36 12.23 15.63
CA VAL A 110 16.15 12.19 14.80
C VAL A 110 15.63 10.75 14.69
N VAL A 111 14.33 10.55 14.90
CA VAL A 111 13.67 9.24 14.75
C VAL A 111 12.67 9.28 13.61
N PHE A 112 12.78 8.32 12.69
CA PHE A 112 11.74 8.01 11.70
C PHE A 112 11.09 6.68 12.05
N HIS A 113 9.84 6.74 12.52
CA HIS A 113 9.06 5.54 12.79
C HIS A 113 8.20 5.15 11.60
N VAL A 114 8.75 4.30 10.72
CA VAL A 114 8.10 3.81 9.48
C VAL A 114 7.67 2.33 9.59
N ALA A 115 8.09 1.63 10.64
CA ALA A 115 7.70 0.23 10.86
C ALA A 115 6.18 0.07 11.04
N ALA A 116 5.57 -0.86 10.30
CA ALA A 116 4.19 -1.28 10.46
C ALA A 116 3.95 -2.66 9.82
N THR A 117 2.92 -3.39 10.27
CA THR A 117 2.28 -4.41 9.42
C THR A 117 1.45 -3.68 8.38
N LEU A 118 1.68 -3.99 7.12
CA LEU A 118 0.79 -3.59 6.02
C LEU A 118 -0.19 -4.71 5.65
N LYS A 119 -0.17 -5.84 6.37
CA LYS A 119 -1.18 -6.89 6.23
C LYS A 119 -2.48 -6.37 6.84
N LEU A 120 -3.37 -5.90 5.98
CA LEU A 120 -4.67 -5.39 6.35
C LEU A 120 -5.55 -6.50 6.96
N ASP A 121 -5.28 -7.76 6.65
CA ASP A 121 -5.94 -8.96 7.19
C ASP A 121 -5.22 -9.59 8.38
N ALA A 122 -4.23 -8.91 8.97
CA ALA A 122 -3.60 -9.40 10.20
C ALA A 122 -4.63 -9.53 11.33
N ASN A 123 -4.50 -10.55 12.17
CA ASN A 123 -5.33 -10.64 13.38
C ASN A 123 -5.09 -9.41 14.28
N LEU A 124 -6.10 -9.09 15.08
CA LEU A 124 -6.11 -7.88 15.90
C LEU A 124 -4.92 -7.80 16.85
N LYS A 125 -4.55 -8.92 17.49
CA LYS A 125 -3.43 -8.99 18.44
C LYS A 125 -2.10 -8.62 17.80
N ASP A 126 -1.81 -9.17 16.62
CA ASP A 126 -0.55 -8.89 15.91
C ASP A 126 -0.54 -7.45 15.35
N ALA A 127 -1.68 -6.94 14.89
CA ALA A 127 -1.82 -5.56 14.42
C ALA A 127 -1.60 -4.55 15.55
N VAL A 128 -2.25 -4.75 16.71
CA VAL A 128 -2.07 -3.90 17.90
C VAL A 128 -0.65 -4.00 18.44
N ASN A 129 -0.09 -5.21 18.57
CA ASN A 129 1.27 -5.36 19.08
C ASN A 129 2.30 -4.64 18.18
N MET A 130 2.22 -4.79 16.86
CA MET A 130 3.24 -4.20 15.99
C MET A 130 3.02 -2.71 15.71
N ASN A 131 1.79 -2.28 15.44
CA ASN A 131 1.53 -0.90 15.03
C ASN A 131 1.22 0.04 16.19
N THR A 132 0.61 -0.45 17.27
CA THR A 132 0.20 0.37 18.43
C THR A 132 1.21 0.26 19.56
N GLU A 133 1.42 -0.95 20.10
CA GLU A 133 2.38 -1.16 21.18
C GLU A 133 3.83 -0.95 20.70
N GLY A 134 4.15 -1.31 19.45
CA GLY A 134 5.46 -1.03 18.86
C GLY A 134 5.77 0.46 18.79
N THR A 135 4.77 1.29 18.48
CA THR A 135 4.90 2.76 18.58
C THR A 135 5.05 3.19 20.03
N TRP A 136 4.25 2.64 20.95
CA TRP A 136 4.33 2.95 22.38
C TRP A 136 5.72 2.68 22.98
N ARG A 137 6.31 1.51 22.69
CA ARG A 137 7.65 1.13 23.15
C ARG A 137 8.72 2.07 22.59
N LEU A 138 8.60 2.47 21.33
CA LEU A 138 9.55 3.40 20.71
C LEU A 138 9.42 4.82 21.27
N LEU A 139 8.20 5.28 21.59
CA LEU A 139 7.98 6.56 22.27
C LEU A 139 8.63 6.58 23.65
N HIS A 140 8.50 5.49 24.42
CA HIS A 140 9.19 5.35 25.71
C HIS A 140 10.71 5.39 25.58
N LEU A 141 11.28 4.63 24.65
CA LEU A 141 12.73 4.70 24.37
C LEU A 141 13.15 6.13 23.98
N SER A 142 12.30 6.83 23.23
CA SER A 142 12.58 8.19 22.77
C SER A 142 12.57 9.22 23.90
N CYS A 143 11.84 8.97 24.99
CA CYS A 143 11.90 9.80 26.20
C CYS A 143 13.26 9.69 26.91
N GLU A 144 13.98 8.58 26.71
CA GLU A 144 15.31 8.37 27.26
C GLU A 144 16.43 8.95 26.35
N MET A 145 16.09 9.45 25.16
CA MET A 145 17.08 10.01 24.22
C MET A 145 17.50 11.42 24.62
N LYS A 146 18.81 11.62 24.83
CA LYS A 146 19.36 12.86 25.40
C LYS A 146 19.30 14.06 24.46
N ASN A 147 19.38 13.82 23.15
CA ASN A 147 19.57 14.85 22.13
C ASN A 147 18.48 14.83 21.05
N LEU A 148 17.32 14.25 21.35
CA LEU A 148 16.25 14.11 20.37
C LEU A 148 15.67 15.49 20.00
N VAL A 149 15.78 15.86 18.72
CA VAL A 149 15.24 17.11 18.16
C VAL A 149 14.02 16.88 17.27
N ALA A 150 13.83 15.68 16.72
CA ALA A 150 12.65 15.36 15.92
C ALA A 150 12.29 13.86 15.97
N PHE A 151 10.99 13.57 16.10
CA PHE A 151 10.40 12.25 15.92
C PHE A 151 9.29 12.35 14.88
N VAL A 152 9.37 11.57 13.80
CA VAL A 152 8.31 11.51 12.78
C VAL A 152 7.65 10.14 12.82
N HIS A 153 6.38 10.11 13.24
CA HIS A 153 5.54 8.93 13.19
C HIS A 153 4.85 8.81 11.82
N THR A 154 5.07 7.71 11.11
CA THR A 154 4.35 7.42 9.87
C THR A 154 3.07 6.66 10.16
N SER A 155 1.94 7.34 10.00
CA SER A 155 0.59 6.79 10.05
C SER A 155 0.07 6.52 8.63
N THR A 156 -1.22 6.72 8.38
CA THR A 156 -1.85 6.64 7.05
C THR A 156 -3.01 7.61 7.00
N ALA A 157 -3.27 8.21 5.83
CA ALA A 157 -4.43 9.09 5.63
C ALA A 157 -5.75 8.38 5.98
N TYR A 158 -5.79 7.05 5.85
CA TYR A 158 -6.97 6.22 6.06
C TYR A 158 -7.18 5.75 7.51
N CYS A 159 -6.44 6.26 8.49
CA CYS A 159 -6.56 5.85 9.90
C CYS A 159 -7.92 6.27 10.51
N HIS A 160 -8.59 7.27 9.95
CA HIS A 160 -9.94 7.68 10.32
C HIS A 160 -10.91 7.52 9.15
N CYS A 161 -11.07 6.28 8.70
CA CYS A 161 -11.87 5.94 7.52
C CYS A 161 -13.40 6.18 7.64
N ASP A 162 -13.87 6.50 8.84
CA ASP A 162 -15.22 6.95 9.20
C ASP A 162 -15.40 8.47 9.10
N VAL A 163 -14.32 9.23 8.96
CA VAL A 163 -14.33 10.70 8.85
C VAL A 163 -14.30 11.08 7.37
N PRO A 164 -15.38 11.62 6.78
CA PRO A 164 -15.43 11.92 5.34
C PRO A 164 -14.45 13.00 4.90
N ILE A 165 -14.20 13.99 5.78
CA ILE A 165 -13.27 15.10 5.55
C ILE A 165 -12.15 14.99 6.59
N MET A 166 -11.02 14.45 6.17
CA MET A 166 -9.89 14.15 7.04
C MET A 166 -8.97 15.37 7.15
N GLU A 167 -9.15 16.13 8.23
CA GLU A 167 -8.31 17.27 8.61
C GLU A 167 -6.94 16.86 9.19
N GLU A 168 -5.98 17.80 9.15
CA GLU A 168 -4.62 17.67 9.70
C GLU A 168 -4.56 17.93 11.21
N ARG A 169 -5.31 17.11 11.95
CA ARG A 169 -5.32 17.05 13.42
C ARG A 169 -5.52 15.62 13.90
N VAL A 170 -5.21 15.36 15.16
CA VAL A 170 -5.53 14.07 15.79
C VAL A 170 -7.00 14.05 16.17
N TYR A 171 -7.65 12.92 15.94
CA TYR A 171 -9.03 12.68 16.35
C TYR A 171 -9.02 11.79 17.59
N LYS A 172 -9.94 12.04 18.51
CA LYS A 172 -10.10 11.19 19.69
C LYS A 172 -10.58 9.80 19.23
N PRO A 173 -9.86 8.71 19.54
CA PRO A 173 -10.35 7.37 19.25
C PRO A 173 -11.58 7.05 20.14
N PRO A 174 -12.43 6.09 19.74
CA PRO A 174 -13.60 5.71 20.51
C PRO A 174 -13.23 5.11 21.89
N GLU A 175 -12.04 4.51 22.00
CA GLU A 175 -11.55 3.87 23.22
C GLU A 175 -10.09 4.27 23.48
N ASP A 176 -9.66 4.26 24.75
CA ASP A 176 -8.26 4.48 25.10
C ASP A 176 -7.39 3.35 24.51
N PRO A 177 -6.32 3.67 23.75
CA PRO A 177 -5.38 2.67 23.26
C PRO A 177 -4.90 1.67 24.32
N LYS A 178 -4.73 2.10 25.58
CA LYS A 178 -4.30 1.24 26.69
C LYS A 178 -5.32 0.15 27.03
N ASN A 179 -6.61 0.47 26.94
CA ASN A 179 -7.67 -0.52 27.18
C ASN A 179 -7.68 -1.57 26.08
N VAL A 180 -7.46 -1.17 24.82
CA VAL A 180 -7.34 -2.11 23.69
C VAL A 180 -6.08 -2.98 23.82
N MET A 181 -4.94 -2.41 24.22
CA MET A 181 -3.71 -3.17 24.48
C MET A 181 -3.94 -4.22 25.58
N ASN A 182 -4.59 -3.84 26.68
CA ASN A 182 -4.96 -4.80 27.72
C ASN A 182 -5.89 -5.90 27.18
N LEU A 183 -6.94 -5.53 26.43
CA LEU A 183 -7.87 -6.50 25.84
C LEU A 183 -7.15 -7.58 25.02
N VAL A 184 -6.25 -7.19 24.11
CA VAL A 184 -5.55 -8.15 23.24
C VAL A 184 -4.53 -9.01 23.99
N HIS A 185 -4.02 -8.54 25.12
CA HIS A 185 -3.14 -9.34 25.99
C HIS A 185 -3.92 -10.41 26.74
N TRP A 186 -5.06 -10.04 27.34
CA TRP A 186 -5.86 -10.91 28.18
C TRP A 186 -6.65 -11.96 27.40
N MET A 187 -7.13 -11.61 26.21
CA MET A 187 -7.97 -12.51 25.43
C MET A 187 -7.16 -13.51 24.58
N ASP A 188 -7.70 -14.71 24.46
CA ASP A 188 -7.20 -15.74 23.55
C ASP A 188 -7.40 -15.33 22.07
N ARG A 189 -6.56 -15.85 21.17
CA ARG A 189 -6.59 -15.51 19.74
C ARG A 189 -7.91 -15.90 19.08
N ASP A 190 -8.51 -17.03 19.46
CA ASP A 190 -9.75 -17.51 18.83
C ASP A 190 -10.93 -16.62 19.24
N ILE A 191 -11.06 -16.31 20.53
CA ILE A 191 -12.10 -15.40 21.03
C ILE A 191 -11.91 -13.98 20.45
N LEU A 192 -10.66 -13.51 20.34
CA LEU A 192 -10.37 -12.23 19.69
C LEU A 192 -10.83 -12.22 18.23
N ALA A 193 -10.64 -13.31 17.49
CA ALA A 193 -11.08 -13.39 16.10
C ALA A 193 -12.61 -13.22 16.00
N ASP A 194 -13.37 -13.85 16.90
CA ASP A 194 -14.84 -13.77 16.94
C ASP A 194 -15.37 -12.36 17.25
N ILE A 195 -14.64 -11.58 18.07
CA ILE A 195 -15.08 -10.22 18.45
C ILE A 195 -14.42 -9.11 17.62
N THR A 196 -13.40 -9.42 16.79
CA THR A 196 -12.56 -8.42 16.11
C THR A 196 -13.40 -7.41 15.34
N GLU A 197 -14.39 -7.87 14.56
CA GLU A 197 -15.23 -6.99 13.74
C GLU A 197 -15.95 -5.93 14.59
N LYS A 198 -16.44 -6.30 15.78
CA LYS A 198 -17.10 -5.36 16.70
C LYS A 198 -16.11 -4.40 17.35
N VAL A 199 -14.92 -4.89 17.73
CA VAL A 199 -13.89 -4.08 18.39
C VAL A 199 -13.33 -3.02 17.46
N ILE A 200 -13.09 -3.37 16.19
CA ILE A 200 -12.49 -2.44 15.23
C ILE A 200 -13.51 -1.53 14.56
N SER A 201 -14.81 -1.81 14.69
CA SER A 201 -15.87 -1.01 14.06
C SER A 201 -15.71 0.48 14.40
N PRO A 202 -15.84 1.40 13.42
CA PRO A 202 -16.32 1.21 12.05
C PRO A 202 -15.22 0.86 11.02
N HIS A 203 -14.02 0.46 11.45
CA HIS A 203 -12.92 0.22 10.52
C HIS A 203 -13.10 -1.02 9.66
N PRO A 204 -12.67 -0.96 8.38
CA PRO A 204 -12.72 -2.11 7.48
C PRO A 204 -11.64 -3.16 7.79
N ASN A 205 -10.62 -2.81 8.58
CA ASN A 205 -9.48 -3.69 8.85
C ASN A 205 -8.69 -3.28 10.10
N THR A 206 -7.92 -4.22 10.63
CA THR A 206 -7.10 -4.05 11.84
C THR A 206 -5.94 -3.06 11.65
N TYR A 207 -5.47 -2.88 10.42
CA TYR A 207 -4.40 -1.92 10.10
C TYR A 207 -4.82 -0.47 10.36
N THR A 208 -5.94 -0.02 9.77
CA THR A 208 -6.42 1.35 9.96
C THR A 208 -6.77 1.61 11.42
N PHE A 209 -7.35 0.63 12.11
CA PHE A 209 -7.67 0.70 13.54
C PHE A 209 -6.42 0.84 14.41
N SER A 210 -5.42 -0.03 14.23
CA SER A 210 -4.18 0.04 15.00
C SER A 210 -3.38 1.34 14.76
N LYS A 211 -3.43 1.90 13.55
CA LYS A 211 -2.84 3.22 13.24
C LYS A 211 -3.57 4.37 13.93
N ARG A 212 -4.91 4.33 14.00
CA ARG A 212 -5.70 5.29 14.80
C ARG A 212 -5.25 5.29 16.27
N LEU A 213 -5.10 4.10 16.87
CA LEU A 213 -4.67 3.99 18.26
C LEU A 213 -3.23 4.53 18.46
N ALA A 214 -2.34 4.25 17.51
CA ALA A 214 -0.96 4.74 17.55
C ALA A 214 -0.88 6.28 17.52
N GLU A 215 -1.72 6.95 16.72
CA GLU A 215 -1.73 8.42 16.69
C GLU A 215 -2.12 9.05 18.02
N LYS A 216 -3.10 8.45 18.73
CA LYS A 216 -3.48 8.92 20.05
C LYS A 216 -2.32 8.79 21.04
N LEU A 217 -1.60 7.67 21.00
CA LEU A 217 -0.40 7.49 21.83
C LEU A 217 0.68 8.54 21.49
N VAL A 218 0.92 8.80 20.21
CA VAL A 218 1.86 9.84 19.78
C VAL A 218 1.45 11.22 20.30
N ALA A 219 0.17 11.56 20.23
CA ALA A 219 -0.36 12.81 20.78
C ALA A 219 -0.14 12.94 22.29
N ASP A 220 -0.29 11.84 23.04
CA ASP A 220 -0.09 11.83 24.50
C ASP A 220 1.36 12.07 24.92
N PHE A 221 2.32 11.73 24.05
CA PHE A 221 3.74 11.96 24.29
C PHE A 221 4.24 13.32 23.76
N TYR A 222 3.42 14.05 22.99
CA TYR A 222 3.78 15.35 22.42
C TYR A 222 4.25 16.40 23.45
N PRO A 223 3.68 16.48 24.66
CA PRO A 223 4.20 17.40 25.68
C PRO A 223 5.65 17.12 26.11
N GLN A 224 6.14 15.90 25.91
CA GLN A 224 7.47 15.44 26.34
C GLN A 224 8.46 15.29 25.18
N LEU A 225 7.97 15.12 23.95
CA LEU A 225 8.79 14.79 22.78
C LEU A 225 8.55 15.75 21.60
N PRO A 226 9.59 16.06 20.80
CA PRO A 226 9.45 16.79 19.54
C PRO A 226 8.85 15.89 18.45
N VAL A 227 7.57 15.55 18.55
CA VAL A 227 6.93 14.59 17.64
C VAL A 227 5.98 15.24 16.65
N ALA A 228 5.94 14.69 15.43
CA ALA A 228 4.96 14.99 14.40
C ALA A 228 4.43 13.71 13.76
N ILE A 229 3.21 13.76 13.22
CA ILE A 229 2.54 12.66 12.53
C ILE A 229 2.48 12.94 11.03
N ALA A 230 2.95 12.00 10.23
CA ALA A 230 2.82 12.02 8.77
C ALA A 230 1.84 10.95 8.31
N ARG A 231 0.85 11.33 7.52
CA ARG A 231 -0.22 10.45 7.01
C ARG A 231 -0.13 10.35 5.48
N PRO A 232 0.70 9.45 4.93
CA PRO A 232 0.65 9.14 3.50
C PRO A 232 -0.67 8.50 3.10
N SER A 233 -1.13 8.83 1.89
CA SER A 233 -2.14 8.05 1.16
C SER A 233 -1.55 6.73 0.64
N ILE A 234 -2.17 6.11 -0.36
CA ILE A 234 -1.69 4.85 -0.91
C ILE A 234 -0.37 5.10 -1.62
N VAL A 235 0.73 4.61 -1.04
CA VAL A 235 2.07 4.80 -1.58
C VAL A 235 2.27 3.93 -2.82
N ILE A 236 2.68 4.54 -3.92
CA ILE A 236 2.88 3.93 -5.24
C ILE A 236 4.35 4.09 -5.70
N PRO A 237 4.77 3.50 -6.84
CA PRO A 237 6.16 3.57 -7.30
C PRO A 237 6.70 4.99 -7.38
N SER A 238 8.00 5.18 -7.32
CA SER A 238 8.59 6.52 -7.36
C SER A 238 8.29 7.25 -8.66
N TYR A 239 8.13 8.57 -8.56
CA TYR A 239 7.98 9.44 -9.72
C TYR A 239 9.34 9.70 -10.39
N GLN A 240 10.33 10.13 -9.61
CA GLN A 240 11.67 10.48 -10.10
C GLN A 240 12.78 9.70 -9.38
N GLU A 241 12.73 9.65 -8.05
CA GLU A 241 13.85 9.15 -7.24
C GLU A 241 13.46 7.88 -6.45
N PRO A 242 14.35 6.89 -6.29
CA PRO A 242 15.73 6.80 -6.77
C PRO A 242 15.86 6.62 -8.30
N MET A 243 14.79 6.18 -8.93
CA MET A 243 14.65 6.03 -10.39
C MET A 243 13.15 6.02 -10.72
N PRO A 244 12.71 6.47 -11.90
CA PRO A 244 11.29 6.46 -12.25
C PRO A 244 10.67 5.06 -12.19
N GLY A 245 9.46 4.95 -11.63
CA GLY A 245 8.72 3.70 -11.53
C GLY A 245 9.31 2.67 -10.54
N TRP A 246 10.26 3.05 -9.68
CA TRP A 246 10.89 2.12 -8.77
C TRP A 246 9.90 1.56 -7.74
N VAL A 247 9.81 0.23 -7.68
CA VAL A 247 9.06 -0.52 -6.69
C VAL A 247 9.61 -1.93 -6.56
N ASP A 248 9.65 -2.48 -5.35
CA ASP A 248 10.28 -3.77 -5.08
C ASP A 248 9.32 -4.82 -4.50
N ASN A 249 8.03 -4.53 -4.50
CA ASN A 249 7.00 -5.39 -3.93
C ASN A 249 5.70 -5.33 -4.74
N LEU A 250 4.85 -6.33 -4.54
CA LEU A 250 3.57 -6.49 -5.24
C LEU A 250 2.37 -6.03 -4.40
N ASN A 251 2.60 -5.24 -3.35
CA ASN A 251 1.53 -4.87 -2.43
C ASN A 251 0.61 -3.81 -3.07
N GLY A 252 -0.69 -3.90 -2.77
CA GLY A 252 -1.66 -2.87 -3.16
C GLY A 252 -1.75 -2.66 -4.67
N PRO A 253 -1.66 -1.40 -5.17
CA PRO A 253 -1.88 -1.05 -6.57
C PRO A 253 -0.98 -1.78 -7.57
N VAL A 254 0.30 -2.06 -7.22
CA VAL A 254 1.23 -2.72 -8.14
C VAL A 254 0.82 -4.15 -8.45
N GLY A 255 0.34 -4.88 -7.43
CA GLY A 255 -0.21 -6.23 -7.61
C GLY A 255 -1.47 -6.22 -8.49
N ILE A 256 -2.37 -5.24 -8.31
CA ILE A 256 -3.57 -5.07 -9.14
C ILE A 256 -3.18 -4.77 -10.59
N MET A 257 -2.27 -3.83 -10.80
CA MET A 257 -1.78 -3.44 -12.13
C MET A 257 -1.21 -4.63 -12.90
N ILE A 258 -0.35 -5.44 -12.26
CA ILE A 258 0.22 -6.64 -12.87
C ILE A 258 -0.86 -7.71 -13.09
N GLY A 259 -1.73 -7.94 -12.12
CA GLY A 259 -2.81 -8.93 -12.22
C GLY A 259 -3.81 -8.62 -13.33
N ALA A 260 -4.17 -7.35 -13.48
CA ALA A 260 -5.01 -6.84 -14.57
C ALA A 260 -4.28 -6.89 -15.92
N GLY A 261 -3.02 -6.44 -15.95
CA GLY A 261 -2.19 -6.44 -17.16
C GLY A 261 -1.88 -7.84 -17.71
N LYS A 262 -1.79 -8.86 -16.84
CA LYS A 262 -1.67 -10.28 -17.24
C LYS A 262 -3.02 -10.93 -17.54
N GLY A 263 -4.13 -10.20 -17.43
CA GLY A 263 -5.49 -10.67 -17.71
C GLY A 263 -6.09 -11.60 -16.67
N VAL A 264 -5.47 -11.74 -15.49
CA VAL A 264 -5.98 -12.62 -14.43
C VAL A 264 -7.08 -11.92 -13.62
N ILE A 265 -6.97 -10.61 -13.45
CA ILE A 265 -8.02 -9.77 -12.86
C ILE A 265 -8.95 -9.26 -13.98
N ARG A 266 -10.13 -9.89 -14.08
CA ARG A 266 -11.18 -9.53 -15.05
C ARG A 266 -12.18 -8.48 -14.56
N THR A 267 -12.31 -8.32 -13.24
CA THR A 267 -13.28 -7.40 -12.63
C THR A 267 -12.81 -6.97 -11.26
N MET A 268 -13.19 -5.76 -10.86
CA MET A 268 -12.93 -5.19 -9.54
C MET A 268 -14.14 -4.36 -9.11
N LEU A 269 -14.59 -4.53 -7.87
CA LEU A 269 -15.64 -3.69 -7.31
C LEU A 269 -15.05 -2.33 -6.95
N CYS A 270 -15.47 -1.30 -7.67
CA CYS A 270 -14.94 0.04 -7.55
C CYS A 270 -15.96 1.04 -8.11
N ASN A 271 -16.08 2.21 -7.47
CA ASN A 271 -16.84 3.31 -8.04
C ASN A 271 -15.92 4.10 -9.01
N PRO A 272 -16.24 4.14 -10.33
CA PRO A 272 -15.42 4.84 -11.32
C PRO A 272 -15.29 6.34 -11.06
N ASP A 273 -16.26 6.95 -10.37
CA ASP A 273 -16.33 8.39 -10.17
C ASP A 273 -15.55 8.91 -8.97
N TYR A 274 -15.04 8.00 -8.14
CA TYR A 274 -14.27 8.36 -6.94
C TYR A 274 -12.81 8.60 -7.27
N ASN A 275 -12.21 9.52 -6.52
CA ASN A 275 -10.81 9.88 -6.65
C ASN A 275 -9.89 8.74 -6.17
N ALA A 276 -8.88 8.45 -6.97
CA ALA A 276 -7.78 7.55 -6.65
C ALA A 276 -6.73 8.33 -5.85
N GLU A 277 -6.78 8.22 -4.52
CA GLU A 277 -5.88 8.97 -3.65
C GLU A 277 -4.59 8.18 -3.39
N VAL A 278 -3.53 8.56 -4.10
CA VAL A 278 -2.22 7.90 -4.13
C VAL A 278 -1.08 8.90 -3.91
N ILE A 279 0.12 8.45 -3.57
CA ILE A 279 1.30 9.30 -3.46
C ILE A 279 2.56 8.54 -3.91
N PRO A 280 3.39 9.12 -4.80
CA PRO A 280 4.69 8.52 -5.13
C PRO A 280 5.58 8.40 -3.89
N VAL A 281 6.31 7.28 -3.76
CA VAL A 281 7.13 7.01 -2.58
C VAL A 281 8.19 8.09 -2.31
N ASP A 282 8.79 8.67 -3.34
CA ASP A 282 9.75 9.76 -3.23
C ASP A 282 9.14 11.04 -2.67
N LEU A 283 7.96 11.45 -3.13
CA LEU A 283 7.26 12.61 -2.59
C LEU A 283 6.83 12.37 -1.13
N ALA A 284 6.40 11.15 -0.80
CA ALA A 284 6.12 10.79 0.58
C ALA A 284 7.37 10.89 1.47
N ILE A 285 8.52 10.40 1.00
CA ILE A 285 9.80 10.50 1.72
C ILE A 285 10.28 11.94 1.84
N ASN A 286 10.18 12.75 0.79
CA ASN A 286 10.47 14.18 0.85
C ASN A 286 9.61 14.86 1.92
N GLY A 287 8.32 14.49 2.01
CA GLY A 287 7.42 14.93 3.06
C GLY A 287 7.93 14.57 4.45
N LEU A 288 8.33 13.31 4.68
CA LEU A 288 8.90 12.89 5.97
C LEU A 288 10.13 13.72 6.35
N LEU A 289 11.05 13.95 5.40
CA LEU A 289 12.28 14.72 5.63
C LEU A 289 11.98 16.19 5.94
N ALA A 290 11.06 16.82 5.20
CA ALA A 290 10.61 18.18 5.45
C ALA A 290 9.91 18.31 6.81
N ILE A 291 9.09 17.33 7.20
CA ILE A 291 8.44 17.29 8.52
C ILE A 291 9.48 17.19 9.65
N ALA A 292 10.49 16.33 9.50
CA ALA A 292 11.57 16.22 10.48
C ALA A 292 12.36 17.54 10.61
N TRP A 293 12.72 18.15 9.48
CA TRP A 293 13.35 19.47 9.44
C TRP A 293 12.52 20.52 10.17
N LYS A 294 11.23 20.63 9.84
CA LYS A 294 10.34 21.59 10.48
C LYS A 294 10.23 21.36 11.98
N THR A 295 10.09 20.10 12.38
CA THR A 295 9.97 19.69 13.79
C THR A 295 11.23 20.05 14.57
N GLY A 296 12.41 19.73 14.04
CA GLY A 296 13.68 19.96 14.71
C GLY A 296 14.23 21.38 14.63
N THR A 297 13.71 22.22 13.72
CA THR A 297 14.07 23.64 13.62
C THR A 297 13.08 24.59 14.30
N THR A 298 11.92 24.08 14.73
CA THR A 298 10.94 24.88 15.47
C THR A 298 11.40 25.08 16.91
N ASP A 299 11.50 26.35 17.33
CA ASP A 299 11.79 26.71 18.72
C ASP A 299 10.77 26.05 19.66
N PRO A 300 11.22 25.33 20.71
CA PRO A 300 10.32 24.74 21.72
C PRO A 300 9.26 25.69 22.27
N LYS A 301 9.55 27.00 22.38
CA LYS A 301 8.59 28.02 22.86
C LYS A 301 7.49 28.36 21.85
N ASN A 302 7.74 28.10 20.57
CA ASN A 302 6.82 28.36 19.45
C ASN A 302 6.13 27.08 18.97
N ARG A 303 6.22 25.98 19.73
CA ARG A 303 5.51 24.75 19.39
C ARG A 303 4.00 24.96 19.49
N PRO A 304 3.22 24.44 18.52
CA PRO A 304 1.76 24.46 18.63
C PRO A 304 1.30 23.68 19.86
N ASN A 305 0.09 23.99 20.35
CA ASN A 305 -0.49 23.30 21.51
C ASN A 305 -0.87 21.84 21.21
N GLU A 306 -1.15 21.54 19.94
CA GLU A 306 -1.49 20.21 19.47
C GLU A 306 -0.37 19.64 18.60
N VAL A 307 -0.22 18.32 18.63
CA VAL A 307 0.77 17.62 17.80
C VAL A 307 0.58 17.97 16.32
N PRO A 308 1.65 18.40 15.61
CA PRO A 308 1.59 18.61 14.17
C PRO A 308 1.25 17.33 13.42
N VAL A 309 0.28 17.42 12.52
CA VAL A 309 -0.16 16.32 11.65
C VAL A 309 -0.10 16.81 10.22
N TYR A 310 0.39 15.98 9.30
CA TYR A 310 0.51 16.32 7.88
C TYR A 310 -0.09 15.21 7.03
N ASN A 311 -1.06 15.53 6.19
CA ASN A 311 -1.65 14.59 5.24
C ASN A 311 -0.84 14.63 3.94
N LEU A 312 0.05 13.65 3.77
CA LEU A 312 0.86 13.46 2.56
C LEU A 312 -0.04 12.83 1.46
N THR A 313 -0.84 13.69 0.84
CA THR A 313 -1.95 13.35 -0.06
C THR A 313 -1.97 14.29 -1.26
N GLN A 314 -2.47 13.81 -2.39
CA GLN A 314 -2.74 14.60 -3.60
C GLN A 314 -3.84 15.61 -3.35
N SER A 315 -4.88 15.21 -2.61
CA SER A 315 -6.02 16.07 -2.31
C SER A 315 -6.59 16.67 -3.61
N ASP A 316 -6.82 17.97 -3.64
CA ASP A 316 -7.33 18.69 -4.82
C ASP A 316 -6.21 19.14 -5.79
N MET A 317 -4.93 18.76 -5.59
CA MET A 317 -3.79 19.24 -6.40
C MET A 317 -3.66 18.54 -7.76
N ASN A 318 -3.88 17.22 -7.81
CA ASN A 318 -3.78 16.42 -9.03
C ASN A 318 -4.81 15.28 -9.00
N PRO A 319 -6.12 15.61 -9.01
CA PRO A 319 -7.18 14.62 -8.84
C PRO A 319 -7.27 13.70 -10.06
N MET A 320 -7.35 12.40 -9.83
CA MET A 320 -7.60 11.40 -10.86
C MET A 320 -8.69 10.44 -10.40
N LYS A 321 -9.65 10.13 -11.27
CA LYS A 321 -10.72 9.17 -10.98
C LYS A 321 -10.31 7.73 -11.24
N TRP A 322 -10.86 6.78 -10.50
CA TRP A 322 -10.60 5.34 -10.75
C TRP A 322 -10.96 4.89 -12.17
N GLY A 323 -12.03 5.45 -12.75
CA GLY A 323 -12.39 5.17 -14.15
C GLY A 323 -11.29 5.58 -15.14
N GLU A 324 -10.69 6.75 -14.93
CA GLU A 324 -9.61 7.27 -15.77
C GLU A 324 -8.35 6.42 -15.64
N VAL A 325 -7.98 6.01 -14.41
CA VAL A 325 -6.86 5.09 -14.16
C VAL A 325 -7.04 3.79 -14.95
N VAL A 326 -8.25 3.22 -14.96
CA VAL A 326 -8.51 1.94 -15.65
C VAL A 326 -8.44 2.09 -17.17
N GLU A 327 -8.99 3.15 -17.73
CA GLU A 327 -8.95 3.37 -19.19
C GLU A 327 -7.52 3.66 -19.68
N LYS A 328 -6.78 4.55 -19.00
CA LYS A 328 -5.35 4.79 -19.30
C LYS A 328 -4.54 3.51 -19.13
N GLY A 329 -4.78 2.76 -18.06
CA GLY A 329 -4.11 1.48 -17.78
C GLY A 329 -4.31 0.43 -18.88
N LYS A 330 -5.50 0.35 -19.50
CA LYS A 330 -5.74 -0.56 -20.64
C LYS A 330 -4.91 -0.17 -21.86
N ILE A 331 -4.84 1.12 -22.18
CA ILE A 331 -4.04 1.63 -23.31
C ILE A 331 -2.56 1.29 -23.08
N ILE A 332 -2.05 1.57 -21.89
CA ILE A 332 -0.66 1.28 -21.52
C ILE A 332 -0.40 -0.24 -21.53
N ALA A 333 -1.34 -1.06 -21.07
CA ALA A 333 -1.20 -2.52 -21.10
C ALA A 333 -1.12 -3.08 -22.53
N HIS A 334 -1.71 -2.41 -23.51
CA HIS A 334 -1.53 -2.77 -24.93
C HIS A 334 -0.15 -2.40 -25.46
N GLU A 335 0.37 -1.24 -25.05
CA GLU A 335 1.64 -0.73 -25.52
C GLU A 335 2.84 -1.36 -24.80
N TYR A 336 2.73 -1.65 -23.51
CA TYR A 336 3.79 -2.21 -22.66
C TYR A 336 3.36 -3.52 -21.97
N PRO A 337 2.96 -4.54 -22.73
CA PRO A 337 2.31 -5.75 -22.21
C PRO A 337 3.25 -6.69 -21.47
N PHE A 338 2.89 -7.13 -20.25
CA PHE A 338 3.64 -8.09 -19.44
C PHE A 338 3.94 -9.42 -20.15
N GLU A 339 5.08 -10.03 -19.84
CA GLU A 339 5.35 -11.41 -20.22
C GLU A 339 4.34 -12.37 -19.57
N MET A 340 4.15 -13.56 -20.17
CA MET A 340 3.24 -14.59 -19.62
C MET A 340 1.82 -14.06 -19.32
N THR A 341 1.30 -13.20 -20.19
CA THR A 341 -0.10 -12.76 -20.14
C THR A 341 -1.03 -13.95 -20.39
N LEU A 342 -1.87 -14.29 -19.41
CA LEU A 342 -2.74 -15.47 -19.45
C LEU A 342 -3.99 -15.25 -20.30
N TRP A 343 -4.51 -14.02 -20.27
CA TRP A 343 -5.69 -13.63 -21.04
C TRP A 343 -5.57 -12.19 -21.51
N TYR A 344 -6.30 -11.81 -22.55
CA TYR A 344 -6.33 -10.43 -23.04
C TYR A 344 -6.75 -9.45 -21.94
N PRO A 345 -6.01 -8.36 -21.62
CA PRO A 345 -6.23 -7.49 -20.46
C PRO A 345 -7.42 -6.50 -20.62
N GLY A 346 -8.60 -7.00 -21.00
CA GLY A 346 -9.85 -6.23 -21.12
C GLY A 346 -10.73 -6.17 -19.87
N GLY A 347 -10.17 -6.37 -18.67
CA GLY A 347 -10.94 -6.31 -17.41
C GLY A 347 -11.55 -4.93 -17.15
N ASN A 348 -12.59 -4.84 -16.31
CA ASN A 348 -13.26 -3.57 -16.05
C ASN A 348 -13.74 -3.45 -14.58
N ILE A 349 -13.92 -2.21 -14.13
CA ILE A 349 -14.51 -1.93 -12.81
C ILE A 349 -16.04 -1.97 -12.86
N ARG A 350 -16.64 -2.27 -11.72
CA ARG A 350 -18.09 -2.37 -11.53
C ARG A 350 -18.47 -1.76 -10.20
N SER A 351 -19.51 -0.92 -10.19
CA SER A 351 -20.09 -0.34 -8.97
C SER A 351 -21.15 -1.24 -8.34
N ASN A 352 -21.83 -2.07 -9.13
CA ASN A 352 -22.85 -3.01 -8.65
C ASN A 352 -22.22 -4.33 -8.15
N LYS A 353 -22.41 -4.64 -6.87
CA LYS A 353 -21.86 -5.83 -6.22
C LYS A 353 -22.40 -7.16 -6.77
N LEU A 354 -23.68 -7.23 -7.11
CA LEU A 354 -24.27 -8.44 -7.69
C LEU A 354 -23.64 -8.73 -9.06
N MET A 355 -23.59 -7.73 -9.93
CA MET A 355 -22.94 -7.85 -11.24
C MET A 355 -21.46 -8.22 -11.10
N HIS A 356 -20.74 -7.58 -10.18
CA HIS A 356 -19.35 -7.93 -9.90
C HIS A 356 -19.19 -9.41 -9.53
N ASN A 357 -20.01 -9.92 -8.59
CA ASN A 357 -19.94 -11.31 -8.15
C ASN A 357 -20.26 -12.32 -9.27
N ILE A 358 -21.23 -12.01 -10.13
CA ILE A 358 -21.54 -12.82 -11.33
C ILE A 358 -20.31 -12.90 -12.24
N ILE A 359 -19.66 -11.77 -12.51
CA ILE A 359 -18.46 -11.73 -13.36
C ILE A 359 -17.27 -12.44 -12.70
N VAL A 360 -17.10 -12.33 -11.37
CA VAL A 360 -16.07 -13.08 -10.62
C VAL A 360 -16.30 -14.59 -10.77
N LEU A 361 -17.53 -15.07 -10.62
CA LEU A 361 -17.85 -16.49 -10.82
C LEU A 361 -17.52 -16.95 -12.23
N LEU A 362 -18.01 -16.22 -13.24
CA LEU A 362 -17.89 -16.59 -14.65
C LEU A 362 -16.47 -16.48 -15.20
N PHE A 363 -15.71 -15.47 -14.78
CA PHE A 363 -14.44 -15.13 -15.42
C PHE A 363 -13.22 -15.30 -14.52
N HIS A 364 -13.39 -15.53 -13.21
CA HIS A 364 -12.27 -15.91 -12.32
C HIS A 364 -12.38 -17.38 -11.90
N TRP A 365 -13.45 -17.76 -11.22
CA TRP A 365 -13.55 -19.07 -10.56
C TRP A 365 -13.77 -20.23 -11.53
N ILE A 366 -14.79 -20.17 -12.39
CA ILE A 366 -15.07 -21.25 -13.34
C ILE A 366 -13.84 -21.54 -14.23
N PRO A 367 -13.18 -20.52 -14.85
CA PRO A 367 -11.97 -20.76 -15.62
C PRO A 367 -10.83 -21.34 -14.79
N ALA A 368 -10.68 -20.94 -13.53
CA ALA A 368 -9.61 -21.45 -12.69
C ALA A 368 -9.77 -22.93 -12.35
N TYR A 369 -10.98 -23.37 -11.99
CA TYR A 369 -11.27 -24.79 -11.79
C TYR A 369 -11.12 -25.58 -13.09
N PHE A 370 -11.56 -25.03 -14.22
CA PHE A 370 -11.40 -25.66 -15.52
C PHE A 370 -9.91 -25.86 -15.90
N ILE A 371 -9.08 -24.83 -15.73
CA ILE A 371 -7.63 -24.92 -15.97
C ILE A 371 -7.00 -25.95 -15.05
N ASP A 372 -7.30 -25.93 -13.74
CA ASP A 372 -6.74 -26.90 -12.80
C ASP A 372 -7.23 -28.34 -13.07
N PHE A 373 -8.44 -28.51 -13.60
CA PHE A 373 -8.95 -29.81 -14.05
C PHE A 373 -8.17 -30.32 -15.27
N ILE A 374 -7.88 -29.47 -16.26
CA ILE A 374 -7.01 -29.85 -17.38
C ILE A 374 -5.60 -30.20 -16.89
N MET A 375 -5.03 -29.39 -15.99
CA MET A 375 -3.70 -29.69 -15.41
C MET A 375 -3.69 -31.04 -14.70
N LEU A 376 -4.77 -31.39 -14.00
CA LEU A 376 -4.94 -32.71 -13.38
C LEU A 376 -4.91 -33.83 -14.43
N ILE A 377 -5.67 -33.69 -15.54
CA ILE A 377 -5.70 -34.69 -16.62
C ILE A 377 -4.32 -34.87 -17.26
N VAL A 378 -3.57 -33.78 -17.47
CA VAL A 378 -2.24 -33.79 -18.10
C VAL A 378 -1.12 -34.15 -17.10
N GLY A 379 -1.46 -34.46 -15.84
CA GLY A 379 -0.49 -34.81 -14.79
C GLY A 379 0.39 -33.64 -14.33
N GLN A 380 -0.03 -32.40 -14.59
CA GLN A 380 0.66 -31.17 -14.21
C GLN A 380 0.16 -30.63 -12.86
N LYS A 381 0.98 -29.78 -12.23
CA LYS A 381 0.64 -29.16 -10.94
C LYS A 381 -0.49 -28.14 -11.10
N ARG A 382 -1.59 -28.37 -10.39
CA ARG A 382 -2.70 -27.42 -10.20
C ARG A 382 -2.22 -26.14 -9.52
N PHE A 383 -2.60 -24.98 -10.05
CA PHE A 383 -2.11 -23.70 -9.55
C PHE A 383 -3.13 -22.56 -9.65
N MET A 384 -4.10 -22.64 -10.56
CA MET A 384 -4.91 -21.50 -10.96
C MET A 384 -5.94 -21.11 -9.90
N VAL A 385 -6.60 -22.08 -9.24
CA VAL A 385 -7.53 -21.80 -8.12
C VAL A 385 -6.80 -21.08 -6.99
N ARG A 386 -5.58 -21.50 -6.68
CA ARG A 386 -4.75 -20.86 -5.65
C ARG A 386 -4.34 -19.43 -6.03
N ILE A 387 -4.09 -19.16 -7.32
CA ILE A 387 -3.84 -17.79 -7.79
C ILE A 387 -5.10 -16.94 -7.64
N GLN A 388 -6.26 -17.44 -8.08
CA GLN A 388 -7.51 -16.68 -7.96
C GLN A 388 -7.92 -16.45 -6.50
N GLN A 389 -7.67 -17.39 -5.60
CA GLN A 389 -7.89 -17.20 -4.17
C GLN A 389 -7.07 -16.01 -3.63
N LYS A 390 -5.78 -15.94 -3.96
CA LYS A 390 -4.93 -14.81 -3.55
C LYS A 390 -5.41 -13.48 -4.11
N ILE A 391 -5.88 -13.46 -5.35
CA ILE A 391 -6.45 -12.26 -5.98
C ILE A 391 -7.74 -11.85 -5.29
N HIS A 392 -8.64 -12.80 -5.03
CA HIS A 392 -9.91 -12.57 -4.35
C HIS A 392 -9.68 -11.98 -2.96
N ASP A 393 -8.81 -12.59 -2.16
CA ASP A 393 -8.48 -12.12 -0.81
C ASP A 393 -7.85 -10.71 -0.85
N GLY A 394 -6.92 -10.47 -1.79
CA GLY A 394 -6.29 -9.17 -1.97
C GLY A 394 -7.28 -8.07 -2.39
N LEU A 395 -8.19 -8.34 -3.33
CA LEU A 395 -9.19 -7.37 -3.78
C LEU A 395 -10.24 -7.10 -2.71
N ARG A 396 -10.68 -8.12 -1.96
CA ARG A 396 -11.66 -7.98 -0.86
C ARG A 396 -11.19 -6.98 0.19
N VAL A 397 -9.91 -7.05 0.54
CA VAL A 397 -9.27 -6.17 1.52
C VAL A 397 -9.22 -4.71 1.07
N LEU A 398 -9.14 -4.46 -0.25
CA LEU A 398 -9.10 -3.11 -0.83
C LEU A 398 -10.49 -2.54 -1.11
N GLN A 399 -11.51 -3.39 -1.18
CA GLN A 399 -12.85 -3.04 -1.61
C GLN A 399 -13.45 -1.86 -0.86
N TYR A 400 -13.19 -1.74 0.45
CA TYR A 400 -13.70 -0.61 1.23
C TYR A 400 -13.16 0.73 0.70
N PHE A 401 -11.87 0.80 0.35
CA PHE A 401 -11.22 2.01 -0.15
C PHE A 401 -11.58 2.36 -1.58
N THR A 402 -12.04 1.40 -2.38
CA THR A 402 -12.42 1.61 -3.78
C THR A 402 -13.91 1.86 -3.96
N THR A 403 -14.70 1.71 -2.89
CA THR A 403 -16.16 1.91 -2.88
C THR A 403 -16.62 3.04 -1.97
N HIS A 404 -15.68 3.80 -1.39
CA HIS A 404 -15.92 5.00 -0.60
C HIS A 404 -14.97 6.10 -1.04
N GLN A 405 -15.31 7.35 -0.72
CA GLN A 405 -14.51 8.53 -1.03
C GLN A 405 -14.29 9.36 0.21
N TRP A 406 -13.10 9.94 0.31
CA TRP A 406 -12.70 10.86 1.36
C TRP A 406 -12.15 12.13 0.75
N LYS A 407 -12.25 13.22 1.51
CA LYS A 407 -11.53 14.46 1.23
C LYS A 407 -10.42 14.63 2.26
N PHE A 408 -9.17 14.54 1.83
CA PHE A 408 -8.02 14.79 2.69
C PHE A 408 -7.62 16.25 2.60
N ARG A 409 -7.69 17.01 3.69
CA ARG A 409 -7.15 18.38 3.71
C ARG A 409 -5.64 18.31 3.96
N ASN A 410 -4.85 19.06 3.22
CA ASN A 410 -3.38 19.05 3.30
C ASN A 410 -2.80 20.48 3.43
N THR A 411 -3.54 21.39 4.05
CA THR A 411 -3.16 22.81 4.21
C THR A 411 -1.81 22.98 4.92
N LYS A 412 -1.54 22.25 6.00
CA LYS A 412 -0.27 22.27 6.73
C LYS A 412 0.88 21.71 5.89
N LEU A 413 0.63 20.72 5.01
CA LEU A 413 1.63 20.26 4.05
C LEU A 413 1.99 21.36 3.03
N LEU A 414 0.99 22.08 2.54
CA LEU A 414 1.20 23.22 1.63
C LEU A 414 1.95 24.36 2.32
N GLU A 415 1.58 24.71 3.55
CA GLU A 415 2.31 25.68 4.38
C GLU A 415 3.76 25.24 4.66
N LEU A 416 3.97 23.95 4.92
CA LEU A 416 5.30 23.37 5.08
C LEU A 416 6.13 23.57 3.82
N ARG A 417 5.59 23.20 2.66
CA ARG A 417 6.21 23.42 1.35
C ARG A 417 6.57 24.89 1.18
N GLU A 418 5.66 25.81 1.47
CA GLU A 418 5.91 27.24 1.31
C GLU A 418 6.97 27.81 2.25
N SER A 419 7.15 27.20 3.42
CA SER A 419 8.21 27.58 4.36
C SER A 419 9.62 27.12 3.94
N MET A 420 9.75 26.24 2.94
CA MET A 420 11.04 25.73 2.46
C MET A 420 11.76 26.72 1.54
N LEU A 421 13.09 26.69 1.56
CA LEU A 421 13.91 27.44 0.60
C LEU A 421 13.65 26.94 -0.82
N LYS A 422 13.86 27.82 -1.83
CA LYS A 422 13.66 27.45 -3.23
C LYS A 422 14.47 26.20 -3.64
N SER A 423 15.73 26.13 -3.24
CA SER A 423 16.60 24.96 -3.48
C SER A 423 16.08 23.69 -2.81
N ASP A 424 15.46 23.81 -1.63
CA ASP A 424 14.85 22.67 -0.94
C ASP A 424 13.53 22.25 -1.59
N LYS A 425 12.73 23.19 -2.12
CA LYS A 425 11.52 22.86 -2.89
C LYS A 425 11.84 22.04 -4.15
N GLU A 426 13.00 22.28 -4.76
CA GLU A 426 13.48 21.50 -5.91
C GLU A 426 14.04 20.14 -5.45
N LYS A 427 14.91 20.15 -4.43
CA LYS A 427 15.61 18.94 -3.96
C LYS A 427 14.72 17.97 -3.18
N PHE A 428 13.73 18.46 -2.44
CA PHE A 428 12.78 17.70 -1.66
C PHE A 428 11.35 18.03 -2.10
N SER A 429 11.09 17.92 -3.40
CA SER A 429 9.82 18.32 -4.00
C SER A 429 8.62 17.65 -3.34
N LEU A 430 7.60 18.47 -3.07
CA LEU A 430 6.26 18.12 -2.60
C LEU A 430 5.19 18.52 -3.63
N ALA A 431 5.60 18.82 -4.86
CA ALA A 431 4.75 19.37 -5.92
C ALA A 431 4.05 18.25 -6.71
N MET A 432 2.92 17.76 -6.22
CA MET A 432 2.16 16.70 -6.87
C MET A 432 1.45 17.17 -8.15
N GLU A 433 1.14 18.46 -8.24
CA GLU A 433 0.51 19.10 -9.40
C GLU A 433 1.42 19.12 -10.64
N CYS A 434 2.73 18.95 -10.46
CA CYS A 434 3.70 18.91 -11.56
C CYS A 434 3.82 17.52 -12.21
N ILE A 435 3.16 16.49 -11.67
CA ILE A 435 3.24 15.13 -12.18
C ILE A 435 2.29 14.99 -13.37
N ASP A 436 2.86 14.77 -14.56
CA ASP A 436 2.09 14.31 -15.72
C ASP A 436 1.61 12.87 -15.48
N PRO A 437 0.30 12.63 -15.37
CA PRO A 437 -0.17 11.30 -15.00
C PRO A 437 0.05 10.25 -16.08
N ASP A 438 0.06 10.64 -17.36
CA ASP A 438 0.22 9.71 -18.47
C ASP A 438 1.63 9.14 -18.54
N SER A 439 2.65 10.01 -18.55
CA SER A 439 4.04 9.56 -18.50
C SER A 439 4.33 8.75 -17.24
N TYR A 440 3.80 9.19 -16.10
CA TYR A 440 4.05 8.54 -14.82
C TYR A 440 3.41 7.15 -14.73
N MET A 441 2.21 6.94 -15.28
CA MET A 441 1.60 5.61 -15.35
C MET A 441 2.40 4.66 -16.25
N ILE A 442 3.00 5.15 -17.35
CA ILE A 442 3.90 4.36 -18.20
C ILE A 442 5.13 3.94 -17.39
N ASP A 443 5.78 4.87 -16.68
CA ASP A 443 6.92 4.57 -15.83
C ASP A 443 6.59 3.54 -14.75
N CYS A 444 5.40 3.63 -14.14
CA CYS A 444 4.93 2.63 -13.17
C CYS A 444 4.82 1.22 -13.80
N VAL A 445 4.26 1.09 -15.01
CA VAL A 445 4.16 -0.20 -15.71
C VAL A 445 5.54 -0.73 -16.08
N LEU A 446 6.40 0.11 -16.66
CA LEU A 446 7.77 -0.25 -17.01
C LEU A 446 8.59 -0.65 -15.78
N GLY A 447 8.43 0.09 -14.69
CA GLY A 447 9.05 -0.21 -13.40
C GLY A 447 8.56 -1.54 -12.82
N ALA A 448 7.26 -1.83 -12.85
CA ALA A 448 6.73 -3.12 -12.41
C ALA A 448 7.26 -4.29 -13.26
N ARG A 449 7.38 -4.12 -14.58
CA ARG A 449 8.02 -5.12 -15.46
C ARG A 449 9.46 -5.37 -15.04
N HIS A 450 10.22 -4.30 -14.84
CA HIS A 450 11.65 -4.36 -14.64
C HIS A 450 12.03 -4.80 -13.22
N TYR A 451 11.46 -4.18 -12.20
CA TYR A 451 11.86 -4.37 -10.80
C TYR A 451 11.12 -5.53 -10.13
N CYS A 452 9.82 -5.71 -10.40
CA CYS A 452 9.03 -6.77 -9.78
C CYS A 452 9.05 -8.07 -10.60
N MET A 453 8.77 -7.97 -11.90
CA MET A 453 8.66 -9.14 -12.77
C MET A 453 10.01 -9.60 -13.36
N LYS A 454 11.04 -8.75 -13.29
CA LYS A 454 12.39 -9.01 -13.85
C LYS A 454 12.35 -9.34 -15.35
N GLU A 455 11.43 -8.69 -16.07
CA GLU A 455 11.24 -8.88 -17.51
C GLU A 455 12.29 -8.07 -18.30
N ASP A 456 12.74 -8.62 -19.42
CA ASP A 456 13.67 -7.95 -20.33
C ASP A 456 12.89 -6.90 -21.16
N PRO A 457 13.33 -5.63 -21.23
CA PRO A 457 12.74 -4.64 -22.13
C PRO A 457 12.64 -5.11 -23.59
N ALA A 458 13.59 -5.93 -24.06
CA ALA A 458 13.59 -6.49 -25.41
C ALA A 458 12.42 -7.45 -25.68
N SER A 459 11.69 -7.90 -24.63
CA SER A 459 10.54 -8.79 -24.79
C SER A 459 9.25 -8.08 -25.22
N ILE A 460 9.20 -6.73 -25.14
CA ILE A 460 7.98 -5.95 -25.43
C ILE A 460 7.41 -6.22 -26.84
N PRO A 461 8.19 -6.21 -27.94
CA PRO A 461 7.64 -6.47 -29.27
C PRO A 461 7.01 -7.85 -29.40
N ARG A 462 7.60 -8.88 -28.77
CA ARG A 462 7.02 -10.23 -28.71
C ARG A 462 5.72 -10.23 -27.93
N CYS A 463 5.69 -9.57 -26.77
CA CYS A 463 4.50 -9.50 -25.93
C CYS A 463 3.35 -8.74 -26.60
N ARG A 464 3.63 -7.69 -27.39
CA ARG A 464 2.63 -6.99 -28.22
C ARG A 464 1.98 -7.93 -29.24
N ARG A 465 2.74 -8.80 -29.89
CA ARG A 465 2.19 -9.82 -30.79
C ARG A 465 1.30 -10.81 -30.03
N ASN A 466 1.73 -11.26 -28.85
CA ASN A 466 0.95 -12.17 -28.02
C ASN A 466 -0.39 -11.53 -27.60
N ILE A 467 -0.41 -10.25 -27.20
CA ILE A 467 -1.67 -9.56 -26.88
C ILE A 467 -2.61 -9.48 -28.08
N LYS A 468 -2.09 -9.24 -29.30
CA LYS A 468 -2.93 -9.24 -30.51
C LYS A 468 -3.58 -10.61 -30.75
N ILE A 469 -2.85 -11.70 -30.53
CA ILE A 469 -3.40 -13.07 -30.61
C ILE A 469 -4.45 -13.27 -29.53
N LEU A 470 -4.13 -12.92 -28.28
CA LEU A 470 -5.06 -13.04 -27.16
C LEU A 470 -6.33 -12.20 -27.35
N TYR A 471 -6.24 -11.04 -28.00
CA TYR A 471 -7.40 -10.23 -28.37
C TYR A 471 -8.33 -11.01 -29.30
N VAL A 472 -7.79 -11.63 -30.36
CA VAL A 472 -8.60 -12.46 -31.27
C VAL A 472 -9.22 -13.63 -30.52
N VAL A 473 -8.45 -14.31 -29.66
CA VAL A 473 -8.95 -15.40 -28.81
C VAL A 473 -10.08 -14.93 -27.89
N ASP A 474 -9.93 -13.77 -27.25
CA ASP A 474 -10.95 -13.16 -26.39
C ASP A 474 -12.23 -12.82 -27.16
N ARG A 475 -12.10 -12.24 -28.37
CA ARG A 475 -13.26 -11.95 -29.23
C ARG A 475 -13.98 -13.21 -29.70
N ILE A 476 -13.25 -14.26 -30.10
CA ILE A 476 -13.83 -15.55 -30.48
C ILE A 476 -14.52 -16.19 -29.28
N ALA A 477 -13.87 -16.21 -28.12
CA ALA A 477 -14.45 -16.77 -26.90
C ALA A 477 -15.74 -16.04 -26.50
N ALA A 478 -15.75 -14.70 -26.56
CA ALA A 478 -16.94 -13.90 -26.29
C ALA A 478 -18.07 -14.21 -27.30
N PHE A 479 -17.75 -14.29 -28.59
CA PHE A 479 -18.71 -14.65 -29.64
C PHE A 479 -19.31 -16.05 -29.42
N MET A 480 -18.48 -17.05 -29.10
CA MET A 480 -18.93 -18.40 -28.77
C MET A 480 -19.81 -18.42 -27.52
N CYS A 481 -19.52 -17.58 -26.52
CA CYS A 481 -20.38 -17.43 -25.34
C CYS A 481 -21.76 -16.85 -25.73
N TYR A 482 -21.82 -15.83 -26.60
CA TYR A 482 -23.09 -15.28 -27.07
C TYR A 482 -23.92 -16.30 -27.85
N ILE A 483 -23.28 -17.11 -28.71
CA ILE A 483 -23.94 -18.22 -29.40
C ILE A 483 -24.51 -19.23 -28.39
N LEU A 484 -23.71 -19.63 -27.39
CA LEU A 484 -24.16 -20.57 -26.36
C LEU A 484 -25.36 -20.04 -25.57
N VAL A 485 -25.31 -18.77 -25.15
CA VAL A 485 -26.43 -18.13 -24.44
C VAL A 485 -27.67 -18.05 -25.33
N GLY A 486 -27.52 -17.64 -26.60
CA GLY A 486 -28.61 -17.61 -27.57
C GLY A 486 -29.24 -19.00 -27.76
N TRP A 487 -28.42 -20.04 -27.91
CA TRP A 487 -28.88 -21.42 -28.03
C TRP A 487 -29.59 -21.93 -26.78
N LEU A 488 -29.11 -21.60 -25.57
CA LEU A 488 -29.77 -21.93 -24.32
C LEU A 488 -31.14 -21.24 -24.20
N ILE A 489 -31.25 -19.98 -24.64
CA ILE A 489 -32.52 -19.25 -24.65
C ILE A 489 -33.51 -19.93 -25.61
N ILE A 490 -33.10 -20.23 -26.84
CA ILE A 490 -33.96 -20.92 -27.82
C ILE A 490 -34.42 -22.27 -27.25
N ARG A 491 -33.50 -23.09 -26.75
CA ARG A 491 -33.84 -24.42 -26.20
C ARG A 491 -34.76 -24.35 -24.98
N SER A 492 -34.58 -23.36 -24.10
CA SER A 492 -35.47 -23.16 -22.95
C SER A 492 -36.85 -22.66 -23.37
N THR A 493 -36.95 -21.81 -24.39
CA THR A 493 -38.25 -21.41 -24.96
C THR A 493 -38.98 -22.59 -25.61
N GLU A 494 -38.27 -23.45 -26.35
CA GLU A 494 -38.85 -24.69 -26.89
C GLU A 494 -39.34 -25.62 -25.79
N PHE A 495 -38.58 -25.75 -24.70
CA PHE A 495 -38.99 -26.54 -23.54
C PHE A 495 -40.26 -25.97 -22.88
N ILE A 496 -40.33 -24.65 -22.71
CA ILE A 496 -41.51 -23.97 -22.16
C ILE A 496 -42.73 -24.17 -23.06
N LEU A 497 -42.57 -24.02 -24.38
CA LEU A 497 -43.65 -24.24 -25.35
C LEU A 497 -44.16 -25.69 -25.29
N ARG A 498 -43.25 -26.67 -25.30
CA ARG A 498 -43.61 -28.10 -25.16
C ARG A 498 -44.28 -28.40 -23.82
N PHE A 499 -43.85 -27.77 -22.73
CA PHE A 499 -44.47 -27.91 -21.42
C PHE A 499 -45.93 -27.39 -21.45
N PHE A 500 -46.18 -26.23 -22.06
CA PHE A 500 -47.53 -25.70 -22.22
C PHE A 500 -48.41 -26.56 -23.14
N GLU A 501 -47.85 -27.14 -24.21
CA GLU A 501 -48.56 -28.10 -25.06
C GLU A 501 -48.94 -29.37 -24.30
N LEU A 502 -48.02 -29.94 -23.52
CA LEU A 502 -48.27 -31.09 -22.65
C LEU A 502 -49.32 -30.78 -21.58
N TYR A 503 -49.26 -29.60 -20.96
CA TYR A 503 -50.25 -29.16 -19.97
C TYR A 503 -51.64 -28.97 -20.58
N ARG A 504 -51.75 -28.37 -21.77
CA ARG A 504 -53.01 -28.28 -22.53
C ARG A 504 -53.56 -29.66 -22.89
N SER A 505 -52.69 -30.58 -23.34
CA SER A 505 -53.10 -31.95 -23.66
C SER A 505 -53.66 -32.67 -22.42
N TYR A 506 -52.94 -32.60 -21.29
CA TYR A 506 -53.36 -33.21 -20.02
C TYR A 506 -54.70 -32.65 -19.49
N THR A 507 -54.86 -31.32 -19.50
CA THR A 507 -56.12 -30.68 -19.09
C THR A 507 -57.28 -31.02 -20.03
N SER A 508 -57.04 -31.12 -21.33
CA SER A 508 -58.06 -31.53 -22.30
C SER A 508 -58.48 -33.00 -22.19
N GLN A 509 -57.59 -33.90 -21.76
CA GLN A 509 -57.92 -35.30 -21.50
C GLN A 509 -58.73 -35.47 -20.21
N ASN A 510 -58.40 -34.74 -19.15
CA ASN A 510 -59.14 -34.79 -17.87
C ASN A 510 -60.55 -34.15 -17.94
N LEU A 511 -60.75 -33.17 -18.83
CA LEU A 511 -62.08 -32.61 -19.11
C LEU A 511 -62.98 -33.57 -19.92
N LYS A 512 -62.42 -34.57 -20.60
CA LYS A 512 -63.19 -35.59 -21.36
C LYS A 512 -63.54 -36.83 -20.55
N THR A 513 -62.91 -37.05 -19.40
CA THR A 513 -63.19 -38.17 -18.48
C THR A 513 -64.10 -37.79 -17.32
N SER A 514 -64.53 -36.52 -17.24
CA SER A 514 -65.44 -35.98 -16.21
C SER A 514 -66.83 -35.58 -16.76
N SER A 515 -67.09 -35.88 -18.04
CA SER A 515 -68.42 -35.88 -18.69
C SER A 515 -68.86 -37.30 -18.98
#